data_AF-A0A1V4KNM6-F1
#
_entry.id   AF-A0A1V4KNM6-F1
#
_cell.length_a   1.000
_cell.length_b   1.000
_cell.length_c   1.000
_cell.angle_alpha   90.00
_cell.angle_beta   90.00
_cell.angle_gamma   90.00
#
_symmetry.space_group_name_H-M   'P 1'
#
loop_
_entity.id
_entity.type
_entity.pdbx_description
1 polymer ?
#
loop_
_entity_poly.entity_id
_entity_poly.type
_entity_poly.pdbx_seq_one_letter_code
_entity_poly.pdbx_strand_id
1 'polypeptide(L)'
;MALTSPKSLAGDLIQRELMLHDGNSFHFLSANIITVVERCMSSMQAGTQMIKLRGGSKGLVRFYYLDEHKSCIRWRPSRKNERAKISIDSIQEVCEGKQSEIFQRYADGSFDPNCCFSIYYGDHMESLDLVSSSGEEARTWITGLKYLMAGISDEDSLSKRQRTRDQYPYPI
;
A
#
# COMPACT_ATOMS: atom_id res chain seq x y z
N MET A 1 -27.66 -28.13 13.75
CA MET A 1 -27.23 -27.82 12.36
C MET A 1 -26.69 -26.40 12.37
N ALA A 2 -25.38 -26.21 12.29
CA ALA A 2 -24.76 -24.89 12.19
C ALA A 2 -24.26 -24.73 10.76
N LEU A 3 -24.83 -23.77 10.02
CA LEU A 3 -24.35 -23.36 8.70
C LEU A 3 -23.13 -22.46 8.91
N THR A 4 -21.96 -22.94 8.47
CA THR A 4 -20.73 -22.15 8.45
C THR A 4 -20.73 -21.26 7.20
N SER A 5 -20.44 -19.97 7.39
CA SER A 5 -20.33 -18.99 6.32
C SER A 5 -19.05 -19.23 5.49
N PRO A 6 -19.03 -18.97 4.16
CA PRO A 6 -17.85 -19.21 3.35
C PRO A 6 -16.79 -18.12 3.60
N LYS A 7 -15.56 -18.56 3.89
CA LYS A 7 -14.36 -17.72 3.97
C LYS A 7 -14.06 -17.09 2.61
N SER A 8 -13.63 -15.83 2.62
CA SER A 8 -13.39 -15.01 1.44
C SER A 8 -12.28 -15.57 0.56
N LEU A 9 -12.59 -15.79 -0.72
CA LEU A 9 -11.71 -16.38 -1.73
C LEU A 9 -10.54 -15.45 -2.17
N ALA A 10 -10.55 -14.18 -1.76
CA ALA A 10 -9.61 -13.17 -2.26
C ALA A 10 -8.22 -13.24 -1.61
N GLY A 11 -8.14 -13.60 -0.31
CA GLY A 11 -6.86 -13.80 0.39
C GLY A 11 -6.13 -15.06 -0.07
N ASP A 12 -6.87 -16.03 -0.60
CA ASP A 12 -6.32 -17.30 -1.10
C ASP A 12 -5.61 -17.15 -2.45
N LEU A 13 -5.93 -16.16 -3.28
CA LEU A 13 -5.26 -15.98 -4.58
C LEU A 13 -3.80 -15.51 -4.42
N ILE A 14 -3.55 -14.52 -3.55
CA ILE A 14 -2.20 -14.01 -3.28
C ILE A 14 -1.34 -15.10 -2.59
N GLN A 15 -1.94 -15.88 -1.68
CA GLN A 15 -1.23 -16.94 -0.97
C GLN A 15 -0.97 -18.17 -1.86
N ARG A 16 -1.86 -18.48 -2.81
CA ARG A 16 -1.69 -19.59 -3.76
C ARG A 16 -0.71 -19.27 -4.88
N GLU A 17 -0.60 -18.00 -5.30
CA GLU A 17 0.43 -17.58 -6.27
C GLU A 17 1.86 -17.73 -5.73
N LEU A 18 2.04 -17.69 -4.41
CA LEU A 18 3.33 -17.90 -3.75
C LEU A 18 3.70 -19.38 -3.54
N MET A 19 2.78 -20.33 -3.74
CA MET A 19 2.95 -21.73 -3.35
C MET A 19 2.85 -22.75 -4.50
N LEU A 20 2.89 -22.32 -5.77
CA LEU A 20 2.91 -23.25 -6.90
C LEU A 20 4.27 -23.24 -7.61
N HIS A 21 4.97 -24.37 -7.42
CA HIS A 21 6.27 -24.75 -7.95
C HIS A 21 6.40 -24.57 -9.48
N ASP A 22 7.42 -23.81 -9.92
CA ASP A 22 8.45 -24.30 -10.87
C ASP A 22 9.58 -23.24 -11.06
N GLY A 23 10.83 -23.69 -10.89
CA GLY A 23 11.99 -22.87 -10.49
C GLY A 23 12.61 -21.92 -11.52
N ASN A 24 11.97 -21.66 -12.67
CA ASN A 24 12.53 -20.76 -13.70
C ASN A 24 11.64 -19.57 -14.09
N SER A 25 10.33 -19.61 -13.78
CA SER A 25 9.38 -18.52 -14.08
C SER A 25 9.35 -17.43 -12.98
N PHE A 26 9.77 -17.76 -11.75
CA PHE A 26 9.80 -16.84 -10.61
C PHE A 26 10.80 -15.69 -10.74
N HIS A 27 11.90 -15.89 -11.49
CA HIS A 27 12.94 -14.87 -11.61
C HIS A 27 12.47 -13.65 -12.42
N PHE A 28 11.59 -13.85 -13.40
CA PHE A 28 11.07 -12.79 -14.25
C PHE A 28 9.89 -12.06 -13.60
N LEU A 29 9.00 -12.78 -12.91
CA LEU A 29 7.89 -12.21 -12.15
C LEU A 29 8.37 -11.41 -10.92
N SER A 30 9.38 -11.89 -10.20
CA SER A 30 9.93 -11.17 -9.04
C SER A 30 10.65 -9.87 -9.41
N ALA A 31 11.41 -9.84 -10.51
CA ALA A 31 12.07 -8.61 -10.98
C ALA A 31 11.06 -7.55 -11.44
N ASN A 32 10.00 -7.97 -12.13
CA ASN A 32 8.93 -7.05 -12.56
C ASN A 32 8.16 -6.49 -11.35
N ILE A 33 7.92 -7.30 -10.32
CA ILE A 33 7.28 -6.84 -9.09
C ILE A 33 8.16 -5.82 -8.36
N ILE A 34 9.48 -6.07 -8.24
CA ILE A 34 10.41 -5.15 -7.57
C ILE A 34 10.45 -3.80 -8.31
N THR A 35 10.56 -3.80 -9.64
CA THR A 35 10.58 -2.56 -10.42
C THR A 35 9.27 -1.77 -10.33
N VAL A 36 8.12 -2.45 -10.28
CA VAL A 36 6.82 -1.80 -10.07
C VAL A 36 6.78 -1.15 -8.69
N VAL A 37 7.21 -1.85 -7.64
CA VAL A 37 7.22 -1.34 -6.26
C VAL A 37 8.18 -0.15 -6.10
N GLU A 38 9.38 -0.22 -6.68
CA GLU A 38 10.33 0.90 -6.69
C GLU A 38 9.73 2.15 -7.33
N ARG A 39 9.01 1.98 -8.44
CA ARG A 39 8.27 3.08 -9.08
C ARG A 39 7.15 3.59 -8.18
N CYS A 40 6.42 2.71 -7.48
CA CYS A 40 5.39 3.13 -6.55
C CYS A 40 5.97 3.97 -5.40
N MET A 41 7.06 3.52 -4.78
CA MET A 41 7.74 4.25 -3.71
C MET A 41 8.24 5.61 -4.20
N SER A 42 8.86 5.65 -5.38
CA SER A 42 9.35 6.90 -5.99
C SER A 42 8.20 7.90 -6.23
N SER A 43 7.07 7.43 -6.76
CA SER A 43 5.86 8.25 -6.95
C SER A 43 5.28 8.73 -5.62
N MET A 44 5.25 7.88 -4.59
CA MET A 44 4.80 8.27 -3.25
C MET A 44 5.71 9.33 -2.63
N GLN A 45 7.02 9.26 -2.84
CA GLN A 45 7.97 10.27 -2.36
C GLN A 45 7.84 11.60 -3.13
N ALA A 46 7.58 11.54 -4.44
CA ALA A 46 7.22 12.72 -5.23
C ALA A 46 5.94 13.38 -4.71
N GLY A 47 5.00 12.56 -4.21
CA GLY A 47 3.79 12.97 -3.50
C GLY A 47 2.57 13.13 -4.40
N THR A 48 1.39 13.17 -3.77
CA THR A 48 0.09 13.17 -4.45
C THR A 48 -0.89 14.07 -3.72
N GLN A 49 -1.66 14.85 -4.47
CA GLN A 49 -2.80 15.59 -3.90
C GLN A 49 -3.99 14.65 -3.78
N MET A 50 -4.48 14.49 -2.55
CA MET A 50 -5.63 13.64 -2.26
C MET A 50 -6.59 14.35 -1.31
N ILE A 51 -7.85 13.95 -1.36
CA ILE A 51 -8.89 14.43 -0.46
C ILE A 51 -8.92 13.54 0.77
N LYS A 52 -8.65 14.10 1.94
CA LYS A 52 -8.92 13.45 3.23
C LYS A 52 -10.39 13.59 3.56
N LEU A 53 -11.09 12.46 3.67
CA LEU A 53 -12.45 12.42 4.16
C LEU A 53 -12.48 12.42 5.69
N ARG A 54 -13.58 12.92 6.24
CA ARG A 54 -13.91 12.93 7.66
C ARG A 54 -15.41 12.76 7.78
N GLY A 55 -15.91 12.50 8.98
CA GLY A 55 -17.35 12.32 9.23
C GLY A 55 -18.25 13.56 9.01
N GLY A 56 -17.71 14.66 8.47
CA GLY A 56 -18.44 15.88 8.13
C GLY A 56 -18.61 16.07 6.62
N SER A 57 -19.35 17.11 6.22
CA SER A 57 -19.84 17.27 4.83
C SER A 57 -18.79 17.65 3.77
N LYS A 58 -17.57 18.06 4.14
CA LYS A 58 -16.53 18.43 3.18
C LYS A 58 -15.18 17.77 3.49
N GLY A 59 -14.62 17.10 2.47
CA GLY A 59 -13.25 16.59 2.50
C GLY A 59 -12.21 17.72 2.45
N LEU A 60 -10.97 17.39 2.81
CA LEU A 60 -9.85 18.33 2.84
C LEU A 60 -8.77 17.92 1.85
N VAL A 61 -8.48 18.75 0.87
CA VAL A 61 -7.35 18.53 -0.05
C VAL A 61 -6.04 18.68 0.72
N ARG A 62 -5.17 17.69 0.61
CA ARG A 62 -3.82 17.67 1.19
C ARG A 62 -2.86 17.05 0.19
N PHE A 63 -1.62 17.49 0.26
CA PHE A 63 -0.49 16.88 -0.44
C PHE A 63 0.16 15.84 0.48
N TYR A 64 -0.01 14.57 0.14
CA TYR A 64 0.57 13.44 0.85
C TYR A 64 1.87 13.00 0.19
N TYR A 65 2.85 12.59 0.98
CA TYR A 65 4.12 12.08 0.47
C TYR A 65 4.72 11.08 1.45
N LEU A 66 5.48 10.13 0.93
CA LEU A 66 6.36 9.27 1.71
C LEU A 66 7.63 10.05 2.04
N ASP A 67 8.13 9.93 3.27
CA ASP A 67 9.38 10.59 3.65
C ASP A 67 10.62 9.95 2.98
N GLU A 68 11.76 10.62 3.11
CA GLU A 68 13.03 10.19 2.51
C GLU A 68 13.43 8.77 2.96
N HIS A 69 13.19 8.46 4.23
CA HIS A 69 13.52 7.16 4.82
C HIS A 69 12.47 6.08 4.61
N LYS A 70 11.36 6.38 3.89
CA LYS A 70 10.25 5.46 3.68
C LYS A 70 9.63 4.94 4.98
N SER A 71 9.79 5.70 6.07
CA SER A 71 9.40 5.35 7.43
C SER A 71 8.07 5.96 7.84
N CYS A 72 7.65 7.03 7.16
CA CYS A 72 6.44 7.76 7.49
C CYS A 72 5.72 8.27 6.24
N ILE A 73 4.39 8.16 6.24
CA ILE A 73 3.54 8.98 5.39
C ILE A 73 3.40 10.35 6.04
N ARG A 74 3.56 11.42 5.27
CA ARG A 74 3.42 12.82 5.72
C ARG A 74 2.44 13.58 4.85
N TRP A 75 1.92 14.70 5.37
CA TRP A 75 1.06 15.57 4.55
C TRP A 75 1.17 17.06 4.87
N ARG A 76 0.88 17.89 3.86
CA ARG A 76 0.84 19.35 3.95
C ARG A 76 -0.34 19.95 3.15
N PRO A 77 -0.81 21.17 3.49
CA PRO A 77 -0.47 21.91 4.70
C PRO A 77 -0.99 21.18 5.95
N SER A 78 -0.41 21.45 7.12
CA SER A 78 -0.96 20.98 8.40
C SER A 78 -0.63 22.00 9.47
N ARG A 79 -1.60 22.33 10.33
CA ARG A 79 -1.37 23.21 11.49
C ARG A 79 -0.55 22.53 12.60
N LYS A 80 -0.44 21.20 12.57
CA LYS A 80 0.26 20.38 13.56
C LYS A 80 1.52 19.76 12.93
N ASN A 81 2.39 20.57 12.33
CA ASN A 81 3.43 20.15 11.38
C ASN A 81 4.14 18.82 11.72
N GLU A 82 4.70 18.69 12.93
CA GLU A 82 5.39 17.45 13.36
C GLU A 82 4.47 16.23 13.53
N ARG A 83 3.21 16.45 13.90
CA ARG A 83 2.18 15.41 14.05
C ARG A 83 1.46 15.09 12.74
N ALA A 84 1.84 15.72 11.64
CA ALA A 84 1.26 15.49 10.32
C ALA A 84 1.88 14.27 9.64
N LYS A 85 1.93 13.14 10.36
CA LYS A 85 2.55 11.90 9.91
C LYS A 85 1.87 10.66 10.47
N ILE A 86 2.02 9.55 9.77
CA ILE A 86 1.72 8.18 10.22
C ILE A 86 3.00 7.36 10.01
N SER A 87 3.47 6.67 11.06
CA SER A 87 4.61 5.75 10.93
C SER A 87 4.16 4.51 10.16
N ILE A 88 4.98 4.01 9.23
CA ILE A 88 4.71 2.75 8.52
C ILE A 88 4.52 1.61 9.53
N ASP A 89 5.36 1.54 10.57
CA ASP A 89 5.28 0.51 11.62
C ASP A 89 3.97 0.56 12.44
N SER A 90 3.27 1.69 12.40
CA SER A 90 1.98 1.85 13.09
C SER A 90 0.79 1.47 12.22
N ILE A 91 0.98 1.21 10.93
CA ILE A 91 -0.10 0.83 10.01
C ILE A 91 -0.45 -0.63 10.28
N GLN A 92 -1.72 -0.87 10.57
CA GLN A 92 -2.26 -2.21 10.79
C GLN A 92 -2.86 -2.77 9.50
N GLU A 93 -3.53 -1.92 8.70
CA GLU A 93 -4.23 -2.36 7.50
C GLU A 93 -4.33 -1.24 6.45
N VAL A 94 -4.30 -1.62 5.17
CA VAL A 94 -4.63 -0.75 4.03
C VAL A 94 -5.72 -1.41 3.19
N CYS A 95 -6.91 -0.80 3.20
CA CYS A 95 -8.07 -1.28 2.48
C CYS A 95 -8.31 -0.46 1.21
N GLU A 96 -8.57 -1.15 0.11
CA GLU A 96 -8.98 -0.54 -1.16
C GLU A 96 -10.49 -0.27 -1.21
N GLY A 97 -10.91 0.73 -1.97
CA GLY A 97 -12.31 1.06 -2.15
C GLY A 97 -12.93 1.84 -0.98
N LYS A 98 -14.25 1.70 -0.88
CA LYS A 98 -15.13 2.46 0.02
C LYS A 98 -15.54 1.64 1.25
N GLN A 99 -14.58 0.96 1.87
CA GLN A 99 -14.87 -0.01 2.94
C GLN A 99 -15.15 0.64 4.30
N SER A 100 -14.60 1.83 4.57
CA SER A 100 -14.78 2.48 5.87
C SER A 100 -16.17 3.12 6.03
N GLU A 101 -16.58 3.31 7.28
CA GLU A 101 -17.83 3.99 7.64
C GLU A 101 -17.91 5.42 7.10
N ILE A 102 -16.77 6.09 6.89
CA ILE A 102 -16.74 7.45 6.37
C ILE A 102 -17.28 7.50 4.95
N PHE A 103 -16.91 6.54 4.10
CA PHE A 103 -17.41 6.49 2.73
C PHE A 103 -18.93 6.24 2.65
N GLN A 104 -19.47 5.46 3.60
CA GLN A 104 -20.91 5.15 3.67
C GLN A 104 -21.78 6.37 4.01
N ARG A 105 -21.19 7.44 4.57
CA ARG A 105 -21.92 8.69 4.88
C ARG A 105 -22.12 9.59 3.67
N TYR A 106 -21.40 9.35 2.58
CA TYR A 106 -21.56 10.07 1.33
C TYR A 106 -22.61 9.37 0.47
N ALA A 107 -23.32 10.14 -0.37
CA ALA A 107 -24.31 9.58 -1.27
C ALA A 107 -23.68 8.53 -2.20
N ASP A 108 -24.44 7.49 -2.55
CA ASP A 108 -24.00 6.49 -3.52
C ASP A 108 -23.55 7.16 -4.82
N GLY A 109 -22.41 6.70 -5.36
CA GLY A 109 -21.80 7.26 -6.56
C GLY A 109 -20.98 8.56 -6.36
N SER A 110 -20.88 9.10 -5.13
CA SER A 110 -20.09 10.33 -4.89
C SER A 110 -18.59 10.18 -5.24
N PHE A 111 -18.06 8.96 -5.15
CA PHE A 111 -16.67 8.64 -5.45
C PHE A 111 -16.55 7.31 -6.20
N ASP A 112 -15.61 7.26 -7.14
CA ASP A 112 -15.15 6.03 -7.79
C ASP A 112 -14.42 5.15 -6.75
N PRO A 113 -14.87 3.92 -6.49
CA PRO A 113 -14.18 3.00 -5.59
C PRO A 113 -12.70 2.81 -5.94
N ASN A 114 -12.32 2.84 -7.22
CA ASN A 114 -10.94 2.63 -7.63
C ASN A 114 -10.00 3.76 -7.19
N CYS A 115 -10.54 4.95 -6.92
CA CYS A 115 -9.80 6.11 -6.42
C CYS A 115 -9.80 6.20 -4.88
N CYS A 116 -10.50 5.28 -4.20
CA CYS A 116 -10.71 5.32 -2.77
C CYS A 116 -9.83 4.29 -2.07
N PHE A 117 -9.27 4.66 -0.91
CA PHE A 117 -8.63 3.71 0.00
C PHE A 117 -8.61 4.25 1.42
N SER A 118 -8.40 3.36 2.38
CA SER A 118 -8.34 3.66 3.81
C SER A 118 -7.08 3.07 4.42
N ILE A 119 -6.43 3.83 5.30
CA ILE A 119 -5.28 3.36 6.10
C ILE A 119 -5.73 3.31 7.56
N TYR A 120 -5.64 2.14 8.19
CA TYR A 120 -5.90 1.95 9.61
C TYR A 120 -4.58 1.86 10.37
N TYR A 121 -4.43 2.67 11.41
CA TYR A 121 -3.15 2.81 12.12
C TYR A 121 -3.33 3.09 13.62
N GLY A 122 -2.27 2.79 14.37
CA GLY A 122 -2.16 3.04 15.80
C GLY A 122 -3.05 2.14 16.66
N ASP A 123 -2.78 2.11 17.97
CA ASP A 123 -3.42 1.18 18.91
C ASP A 123 -4.94 1.35 19.03
N HIS A 124 -5.44 2.54 18.72
CA HIS A 124 -6.87 2.87 18.75
C HIS A 124 -7.59 2.68 17.40
N MET A 125 -6.93 2.07 16.41
CA MET A 125 -7.47 1.85 15.07
C MET A 125 -8.03 3.13 14.43
N GLU A 126 -7.22 4.18 14.37
CA GLU A 126 -7.61 5.40 13.67
C GLU A 126 -7.64 5.17 12.16
N SER A 127 -8.60 5.79 11.45
CA SER A 127 -8.68 5.74 9.99
C SER A 127 -8.13 7.02 9.33
N LEU A 128 -7.44 6.83 8.21
CA LEU A 128 -7.14 7.86 7.22
C LEU A 128 -7.79 7.47 5.89
N ASP A 129 -8.95 8.05 5.64
CA ASP A 129 -9.76 7.82 4.43
C ASP A 129 -9.40 8.82 3.34
N LEU A 130 -9.01 8.31 2.16
CA LEU A 130 -8.44 9.10 1.07
C LEU A 130 -9.14 8.85 -0.26
N VAL A 131 -9.29 9.92 -1.04
CA VAL A 131 -9.71 9.90 -2.44
C VAL A 131 -8.62 10.53 -3.30
N SER A 132 -8.03 9.76 -4.19
CA SER A 132 -7.05 10.22 -5.20
C SER A 132 -7.74 10.79 -6.43
N SER A 133 -6.97 11.41 -7.32
CA SER A 133 -7.51 11.94 -8.58
C SER A 133 -7.72 10.84 -9.62
N SER A 134 -7.00 9.72 -9.51
CA SER A 134 -7.13 8.57 -10.38
C SER A 134 -6.95 7.24 -9.63
N GLY A 135 -7.50 6.17 -10.19
CA GLY A 135 -7.30 4.83 -9.62
C GLY A 135 -5.86 4.33 -9.72
N GLU A 136 -5.06 4.88 -10.66
CA GLU A 136 -3.62 4.58 -10.74
C GLU A 136 -2.86 5.14 -9.54
N GLU A 137 -3.18 6.36 -9.13
CA GLU A 137 -2.61 6.95 -7.91
C GLU A 137 -3.01 6.14 -6.68
N ALA A 138 -4.30 5.77 -6.54
CA ALA A 138 -4.75 4.95 -5.42
C ALA A 138 -4.00 3.62 -5.36
N ARG A 139 -3.91 2.89 -6.49
CA ARG A 139 -3.15 1.64 -6.58
C ARG A 139 -1.68 1.83 -6.23
N THR A 140 -1.06 2.89 -6.72
CA THR A 140 0.34 3.23 -6.41
C THR A 140 0.57 3.33 -4.90
N TRP A 141 -0.31 4.05 -4.19
CA TRP A 141 -0.25 4.19 -2.74
C TRP A 141 -0.54 2.87 -2.02
N ILE A 142 -1.59 2.15 -2.41
CA ILE A 142 -1.95 0.86 -1.79
C ILE A 142 -0.80 -0.15 -1.93
N THR A 143 -0.25 -0.31 -3.14
CA THR A 143 0.84 -1.25 -3.42
C THR A 143 2.10 -0.90 -2.64
N GLY A 144 2.51 0.38 -2.67
CA GLY A 144 3.70 0.82 -1.95
C GLY A 144 3.57 0.64 -0.44
N LEU A 145 2.41 0.99 0.15
CA LEU A 145 2.19 0.81 1.59
C LEU A 145 2.14 -0.66 2.01
N LYS A 146 1.43 -1.52 1.27
CA LYS A 146 1.39 -2.95 1.55
C LYS A 146 2.77 -3.58 1.48
N TYR A 147 3.62 -3.13 0.56
CA TYR A 147 4.99 -3.60 0.46
C TYR A 147 5.84 -3.15 1.66
N LEU A 148 5.75 -1.88 2.05
CA LEU A 148 6.48 -1.34 3.21
C LEU A 148 6.04 -2.02 4.52
N MET A 149 4.75 -2.29 4.70
CA MET A 149 4.21 -3.03 5.85
C MET A 149 4.72 -4.47 5.93
N ALA A 150 5.01 -5.11 4.78
CA ALA A 150 5.56 -6.47 4.75
C ALA A 150 7.02 -6.54 5.23
N GLY A 151 7.64 -5.40 5.56
CA GLY A 151 9.02 -5.33 6.06
C GLY A 151 10.08 -5.69 5.01
N ILE A 152 9.70 -5.73 3.73
CA ILE A 152 10.62 -6.04 2.64
C ILE A 152 11.44 -4.79 2.38
N SER A 153 12.66 -4.77 2.94
CA SER A 153 13.57 -3.65 2.83
C SER A 153 14.44 -3.73 1.57
N ASP A 154 15.10 -2.62 1.21
CA ASP A 154 16.09 -2.54 0.12
C ASP A 154 17.19 -3.64 0.25
N GLU A 155 17.51 -4.04 1.49
CA GLU A 155 18.54 -5.05 1.80
C GLU A 155 18.13 -6.47 1.37
N ASP A 156 16.85 -6.84 1.53
CA ASP A 156 16.33 -8.12 1.03
C ASP A 156 16.28 -8.17 -0.51
N SER A 157 16.14 -7.00 -1.13
CA SER A 157 16.13 -6.85 -2.59
C SER A 157 17.54 -6.99 -3.17
N LEU A 158 18.53 -6.37 -2.54
CA LEU A 158 19.94 -6.43 -2.92
C LEU A 158 20.56 -7.82 -2.66
N SER A 159 20.28 -8.41 -1.51
CA SER A 159 20.83 -9.72 -1.11
C SER A 159 20.33 -10.87 -1.99
N LYS A 160 19.09 -10.80 -2.52
CA LYS A 160 18.59 -11.75 -3.52
C LYS A 160 19.27 -11.57 -4.89
N ARG A 161 19.56 -10.34 -5.28
CA ARG A 161 20.24 -10.03 -6.56
C ARG A 161 21.73 -10.39 -6.55
N GLN A 162 22.37 -10.42 -5.38
CA GLN A 162 23.77 -10.77 -5.23
C GLN A 162 23.99 -12.30 -5.20
N ARG A 163 23.08 -13.07 -4.57
CA ARG A 163 23.16 -14.54 -4.53
C ARG A 163 23.18 -15.22 -5.91
N THR A 164 22.51 -14.65 -6.92
CA THR A 164 22.55 -15.21 -8.27
C THR A 164 23.84 -14.90 -9.03
N ARG A 165 24.59 -13.88 -8.61
CA ARG A 165 25.86 -13.50 -9.26
C ARG A 165 27.03 -14.36 -8.77
N ASP A 166 27.03 -14.75 -7.50
CA ASP A 166 28.16 -15.46 -6.88
C ASP A 166 28.05 -17.01 -7.00
N GLN A 167 27.00 -17.54 -7.65
CA GLN A 167 26.76 -18.99 -7.75
C GLN A 167 27.27 -19.64 -9.06
N TYR A 168 28.02 -18.91 -9.91
CA TYR A 168 28.71 -19.51 -11.06
C TYR A 168 30.21 -19.71 -10.77
N PRO A 169 30.63 -20.88 -10.26
CA PRO A 169 32.02 -21.28 -10.38
C PRO A 169 32.29 -21.58 -11.86
N TYR A 170 33.14 -20.77 -12.50
CA TYR A 170 33.71 -21.12 -13.80
C TYR A 170 34.48 -22.45 -13.66
N PRO A 171 34.19 -23.48 -14.45
CA PRO A 171 35.06 -24.64 -14.52
C PRO A 171 36.34 -24.25 -15.28
N ILE A 172 37.49 -24.56 -14.67
CA ILE A 172 38.81 -24.62 -15.34
C ILE A 172 38.87 -25.92 -16.14
#